data_AF-A0A3D1QZH9-F1
#
_entry.id   AF-A0A3D1QZH9-F1
#
_cell.length_a   1.000
_cell.length_b   1.000
_cell.length_c   1.000
_cell.angle_alpha   90.00
_cell.angle_beta   90.00
_cell.angle_gamma   90.00
#
_symmetry.space_group_name_H-M   'P 1'
#
loop_
_entity.id
_entity.type
_entity.pdbx_description
1 polymer ?
#
loop_
_entity_poly.entity_id
_entity_poly.type
_entity_poly.pdbx_seq_one_letter_code
_entity_poly.pdbx_strand_id
1 'polypeptide(L)'
;VGAATNQIANLPFGRLGRVDIENVRFAEGIDFGIRLFDGVGIFGTLAGIANVATNARSLVIRTGQYELTARGGAIVKLLRTDETLLSLRARVGAGRGANFTLVSLLSSLTETPVAAVEDVVTGSLDQFLIVPFSRFNWGGSLALAQAFSPAFSLQASLGLTVGSTTLKPFDPFLDSRRDLDF
;
A
#
# COMPACT_ATOMS: atom_id res chain seq x y z
N VAL A 1 3.47 10.11 -13.65
CA VAL A 1 2.16 10.50 -13.07
C VAL A 1 1.05 9.82 -13.85
N GLY A 2 0.12 9.17 -13.16
CA GLY A 2 -1.04 8.53 -13.77
C GLY A 2 -2.29 8.76 -12.92
N ALA A 3 -3.43 8.95 -13.59
CA ALA A 3 -4.74 9.01 -12.97
C ALA A 3 -5.59 7.85 -13.50
N ALA A 4 -6.27 7.14 -12.62
CA ALA A 4 -7.16 6.06 -12.99
C ALA A 4 -8.48 6.17 -12.22
N THR A 5 -9.59 6.09 -12.95
CA THR A 5 -10.93 5.96 -12.37
C THR A 5 -11.28 4.47 -12.36
N ASN A 6 -11.59 3.94 -11.18
CA ASN A 6 -12.09 2.58 -11.05
C ASN A 6 -13.52 2.63 -10.53
N GLN A 7 -14.45 2.19 -11.37
CA GLN A 7 -15.83 1.92 -10.99
C GLN A 7 -15.95 0.42 -10.70
N ILE A 8 -16.29 0.09 -9.46
CA ILE A 8 -16.65 -1.28 -9.07
C ILE A 8 -18.16 -1.28 -8.87
N ALA A 9 -18.89 -1.76 -9.87
CA ALA A 9 -20.32 -1.89 -9.82
C ALA A 9 -20.72 -3.11 -8.96
N ASN A 10 -21.81 -2.98 -8.20
CA ASN A 10 -22.51 -4.09 -7.53
C ASN A 10 -21.72 -4.88 -6.45
N LEU A 11 -21.17 -4.21 -5.44
CA LEU A 11 -20.74 -4.95 -4.24
C LEU A 11 -21.94 -5.21 -3.31
N PRO A 12 -22.20 -6.47 -2.90
CA PRO A 12 -23.24 -6.78 -1.93
C PRO A 12 -22.80 -6.35 -0.51
N PHE A 13 -23.52 -5.41 0.09
CA PHE A 13 -23.26 -4.94 1.47
C PHE A 13 -24.41 -5.32 2.41
N GLY A 14 -24.38 -6.55 2.92
CA GLY A 14 -25.30 -7.02 3.96
C GLY A 14 -26.77 -6.68 3.67
N ARG A 15 -27.46 -6.05 4.64
CA ARG A 15 -28.87 -5.62 4.52
C ARG A 15 -29.09 -4.33 3.71
N LEU A 16 -28.03 -3.64 3.26
CA LEU A 16 -28.09 -2.32 2.62
C LEU A 16 -28.18 -2.38 1.08
N GLY A 17 -28.22 -3.58 0.49
CA GLY A 17 -28.35 -3.77 -0.96
C GLY A 17 -27.02 -3.68 -1.71
N ARG A 18 -27.10 -3.58 -3.04
CA ARG A 18 -25.93 -3.44 -3.93
C ARG A 18 -25.55 -1.97 -4.05
N VAL A 19 -24.26 -1.67 -3.92
CA VAL A 19 -23.76 -0.29 -3.98
C VAL A 19 -22.66 -0.20 -5.03
N ASP A 20 -22.73 0.84 -5.86
CA ASP A 20 -21.68 1.20 -6.79
C ASP A 20 -20.63 2.05 -6.09
N ILE A 21 -19.37 1.62 -6.17
CA ILE A 21 -18.24 2.32 -5.58
C ILE A 21 -17.42 2.95 -6.70
N GLU A 22 -17.27 4.27 -6.62
CA GLU A 22 -16.45 5.03 -7.55
C GLU A 22 -15.27 5.68 -6.82
N ASN A 23 -14.08 5.28 -7.22
CA ASN A 23 -12.84 5.77 -6.64
C ASN A 23 -11.95 6.35 -7.73
N VAL A 24 -11.41 7.53 -7.45
CA VAL A 24 -10.33 8.12 -8.25
C VAL A 24 -9.02 7.83 -7.55
N ARG A 25 -8.08 7.24 -8.31
CA ARG A 25 -6.74 6.95 -7.85
C ARG A 25 -5.76 7.85 -8.57
N PHE A 26 -5.06 8.69 -7.81
CA PHE A 26 -3.88 9.41 -8.24
C PHE A 26 -2.65 8.62 -7.84
N ALA A 27 -1.79 8.33 -8.81
CA ALA A 27 -0.51 7.66 -8.57
C ALA A 27 0.61 8.48 -9.21
N GLU A 28 1.54 8.90 -8.37
CA GLU A 28 2.80 9.50 -8.79
C GLU A 28 3.94 8.59 -8.37
N GLY A 29 4.93 8.44 -9.24
CA GLY A 29 6.05 7.56 -9.00
C GLY A 29 7.28 8.05 -9.73
N ILE A 30 8.43 7.92 -9.07
CA ILE A 30 9.75 8.17 -9.61
C ILE A 30 10.56 6.90 -9.40
N ASP A 31 11.06 6.35 -10.49
CA ASP A 31 11.94 5.19 -10.48
C ASP A 31 13.33 5.60 -10.95
N PHE A 32 14.36 5.10 -10.28
CA PHE A 32 15.74 5.27 -10.71
C PHE A 32 16.52 3.96 -10.55
N GLY A 33 17.51 3.78 -11.41
CA GLY A 33 18.39 2.62 -11.39
C GLY A 33 19.79 3.04 -11.79
N ILE A 34 20.78 2.64 -10.99
CA ILE A 34 22.19 2.94 -11.25
C ILE A 34 22.94 1.62 -11.30
N ARG A 35 23.67 1.39 -12.40
CA ARG A 35 24.62 0.30 -12.49
C ARG A 35 25.92 0.74 -11.82
N LEU A 36 26.33 0.02 -10.77
CA LEU A 36 27.57 0.32 -10.07
C LEU A 36 28.77 -0.30 -10.79
N PHE A 37 28.68 -1.59 -11.12
CA PHE A 37 29.74 -2.35 -11.80
C PHE A 37 29.15 -3.39 -12.76
N ASP A 38 30.01 -4.11 -13.48
CA ASP A 38 29.57 -5.25 -14.30
C ASP A 38 29.01 -6.36 -13.39
N GLY A 39 27.67 -6.42 -13.34
CA GLY A 39 26.95 -7.41 -12.56
C GLY A 39 26.20 -6.85 -11.36
N VAL A 40 26.48 -5.63 -10.90
CA VAL A 40 25.79 -5.05 -9.73
C VAL A 40 25.08 -3.76 -10.10
N GLY A 41 23.81 -3.66 -9.74
CA GLY A 41 23.01 -2.45 -9.85
C GLY A 41 22.22 -2.19 -8.58
N ILE A 42 21.90 -0.94 -8.34
CA ILE A 42 20.97 -0.50 -7.32
C ILE A 42 19.77 0.16 -7.98
N PHE A 43 18.62 0.06 -7.34
CA PHE A 43 17.41 0.73 -7.80
C PHE A 43 16.67 1.33 -6.62
N GLY A 44 15.89 2.36 -6.91
CA GLY A 44 14.98 2.98 -5.98
C GLY A 44 13.70 3.40 -6.67
N THR A 45 12.61 3.34 -5.92
CA THR A 45 11.28 3.76 -6.31
C THR A 45 10.70 4.60 -5.19
N LEU A 46 10.23 5.79 -5.51
CA LEU A 46 9.39 6.59 -4.64
C LEU A 46 8.02 6.67 -5.29
N ALA A 47 6.96 6.38 -4.55
CA ALA A 47 5.60 6.41 -5.06
C ALA A 47 4.64 7.04 -4.05
N GLY A 48 3.83 8.00 -4.50
CA GLY A 48 2.71 8.56 -3.77
C GLY A 48 1.40 8.09 -4.42
N ILE A 49 0.50 7.53 -3.62
CA ILE A 49 -0.83 7.10 -4.06
C ILE A 49 -1.85 7.82 -3.19
N ALA A 50 -2.80 8.49 -3.83
CA ALA A 50 -3.98 9.04 -3.17
C ALA A 50 -5.23 8.44 -3.81
N ASN A 51 -6.07 7.81 -2.99
CA ASN A 51 -7.37 7.30 -3.38
C ASN A 51 -8.43 8.18 -2.71
N VAL A 52 -9.28 8.81 -3.53
CA VAL A 52 -10.38 9.63 -3.05
C VAL A 52 -11.67 8.99 -3.56
N ALA A 53 -12.58 8.69 -2.64
CA ALA A 53 -13.93 8.28 -2.99
C ALA A 53 -14.69 9.50 -3.50
N THR A 54 -15.39 9.35 -4.62
CA THR A 54 -16.07 10.48 -5.29
C THR A 54 -17.56 10.56 -5.01
N ASN A 55 -18.16 9.53 -4.41
CA ASN A 55 -19.58 9.48 -4.08
C ASN A 55 -19.83 9.49 -2.57
N ALA A 56 -20.87 10.20 -2.11
CA ALA A 56 -21.23 10.35 -0.69
C ALA A 56 -21.43 8.99 0.03
N ARG A 57 -21.93 7.97 -0.68
CA ARG A 57 -22.06 6.60 -0.15
C ARG A 57 -20.74 5.84 -0.11
N SER A 58 -19.85 6.07 -1.08
CA SER A 58 -18.48 5.54 -1.07
C SER A 58 -17.64 6.19 0.02
N LEU A 59 -17.90 7.46 0.36
CA LEU A 59 -17.29 8.16 1.49
C LEU A 59 -17.60 7.47 2.83
N VAL A 60 -18.83 6.97 3.00
CA VAL A 60 -19.26 6.29 4.23
C VAL A 60 -18.55 4.94 4.42
N ILE A 61 -18.26 4.23 3.33
CA ILE A 61 -17.71 2.87 3.36
C ILE A 61 -16.18 2.85 3.22
N ARG A 62 -15.59 3.80 2.47
CA ARG A 62 -14.15 3.89 2.19
C ARG A 62 -13.82 5.35 1.86
N THR A 63 -13.56 6.15 2.89
CA THR A 63 -13.60 7.63 2.85
C THR A 63 -12.42 8.25 2.09
N GLY A 64 -11.25 7.61 2.14
CA GLY A 64 -10.06 7.99 1.39
C GLY A 64 -8.83 7.27 1.92
N GLN A 65 -7.76 7.22 1.13
CA GLN A 65 -6.48 6.68 1.58
C GLN A 65 -5.36 7.44 0.88
N TYR A 66 -4.36 7.91 1.63
CA TYR A 66 -3.09 8.32 1.04
C TYR A 66 -1.99 7.37 1.50
N GLU A 67 -1.05 7.09 0.62
CA GLU A 67 0.08 6.20 0.87
C GLU A 67 1.32 6.75 0.16
N LEU A 68 2.37 7.02 0.92
CA LEU A 68 3.71 7.29 0.42
C LEU A 68 4.56 6.05 0.64
N THR A 69 5.13 5.51 -0.42
CA THR A 69 5.98 4.32 -0.40
C THR A 69 7.35 4.65 -0.96
N ALA A 70 8.39 4.28 -0.23
CA ALA A 70 9.77 4.24 -0.71
C ALA A 70 10.22 2.79 -0.78
N ARG A 71 10.78 2.37 -1.91
CA ARG A 71 11.39 1.06 -2.10
C ARG A 71 12.78 1.23 -2.65
N GLY A 72 13.68 0.36 -2.25
CA GLY A 72 15.04 0.34 -2.74
C GLY A 72 15.55 -1.09 -2.77
N GLY A 73 16.59 -1.32 -3.53
CA GLY A 73 17.18 -2.63 -3.59
C GLY A 73 18.44 -2.68 -4.41
N ALA A 74 19.01 -3.88 -4.42
CA ALA A 74 20.17 -4.23 -5.21
C ALA A 74 19.84 -5.41 -6.11
N ILE A 75 20.45 -5.42 -7.28
CA ILE A 75 20.39 -6.51 -8.24
C ILE A 75 21.82 -6.94 -8.51
N VAL A 76 22.08 -8.23 -8.33
CA VAL A 76 23.36 -8.87 -8.60
C VAL A 76 23.13 -9.91 -9.68
N LYS A 77 23.88 -9.82 -10.78
CA LYS A 77 23.96 -10.86 -11.80
C LYS A 77 24.86 -11.96 -11.24
N LEU A 78 24.30 -13.14 -11.07
CA LEU A 78 25.04 -14.31 -10.58
C LEU A 78 25.75 -15.03 -11.72
N LEU A 79 25.08 -15.15 -12.86
CA LEU A 79 25.60 -15.80 -14.06
C LEU A 79 25.15 -15.01 -15.29
N ARG A 80 26.06 -14.82 -16.23
CA ARG A 80 25.75 -14.29 -17.56
C ARG A 80 26.56 -15.03 -18.60
N THR A 81 25.85 -15.68 -19.50
CA THR A 81 26.33 -16.29 -20.74
C THR A 81 25.60 -15.60 -21.90
N ASP A 82 25.98 -15.89 -23.15
CA ASP A 82 25.31 -15.33 -24.34
C ASP A 82 23.81 -15.67 -24.38
N GLU A 83 23.44 -16.85 -23.88
CA GLU A 83 22.05 -17.34 -23.89
C GLU A 83 21.37 -17.26 -22.53
N THR A 84 22.13 -17.25 -21.43
CA THR A 84 21.56 -17.39 -20.07
C THR A 84 21.93 -16.21 -19.17
N LEU A 85 20.95 -15.69 -18.46
CA LEU A 85 21.13 -14.67 -17.43
C LEU A 85 20.45 -15.11 -16.14
N LEU A 86 21.23 -15.26 -15.08
CA LEU A 86 20.73 -15.47 -13.72
C LEU A 86 21.03 -14.22 -12.88
N SER A 87 20.01 -13.70 -12.20
CA SER A 87 20.15 -12.55 -11.32
C SER A 87 19.43 -12.77 -9.99
N LEU A 88 20.05 -12.29 -8.92
CA LEU A 88 19.47 -12.16 -7.59
C LEU A 88 19.11 -10.70 -7.37
N ARG A 89 17.90 -10.45 -6.90
CA ARG A 89 17.40 -9.14 -6.52
C ARG A 89 17.04 -9.17 -5.05
N ALA A 90 17.59 -8.24 -4.27
CA ALA A 90 17.15 -7.96 -2.92
C ALA A 90 16.40 -6.63 -2.92
N ARG A 91 15.32 -6.55 -2.15
CA ARG A 91 14.49 -5.35 -2.03
C ARG A 91 14.08 -5.10 -0.59
N VAL A 92 14.03 -3.84 -0.22
CA VAL A 92 13.44 -3.34 1.02
C VAL A 92 12.49 -2.20 0.66
N GLY A 93 11.39 -2.10 1.39
CA GLY A 93 10.39 -1.07 1.19
C GLY A 93 9.80 -0.62 2.52
N ALA A 94 9.59 0.68 2.62
CA ALA A 94 8.84 1.28 3.70
C ALA A 94 7.71 2.11 3.10
N GLY A 95 6.53 2.02 3.71
CA GLY A 95 5.37 2.81 3.34
C GLY A 95 4.78 3.47 4.57
N ARG A 96 4.25 4.68 4.42
CA ARG A 96 3.45 5.36 5.43
C ARG A 96 2.23 5.96 4.77
N GLY A 97 1.13 6.00 5.48
CA GLY A 97 -0.10 6.55 4.96
C GLY A 97 -1.14 6.72 6.05
N ALA A 98 -2.33 7.13 5.65
CA ALA A 98 -3.48 7.05 6.51
C ALA A 98 -4.71 6.63 5.73
N ASN A 99 -5.57 5.90 6.43
CA ASN A 99 -6.90 5.57 5.98
C ASN A 99 -7.89 6.53 6.63
N PHE A 100 -8.81 7.07 5.84
CA PHE A 100 -9.96 7.80 6.33
C PHE A 100 -11.14 6.83 6.35
N THR A 101 -11.75 6.60 7.52
CA THR A 101 -12.89 5.69 7.65
C THR A 101 -13.88 6.12 8.73
N LEU A 102 -15.18 6.05 8.42
CA LEU A 102 -16.25 6.23 9.40
C LEU A 102 -16.46 4.99 10.29
N VAL A 103 -15.98 3.82 9.88
CA VAL A 103 -16.15 2.58 10.65
C VAL A 103 -15.47 2.69 12.02
N SER A 104 -14.30 3.33 12.09
CA SER A 104 -13.58 3.54 13.35
C SER A 104 -14.36 4.46 14.31
N LEU A 105 -15.09 5.44 13.79
CA LEU A 105 -15.98 6.30 14.58
C LEU A 105 -17.22 5.51 15.08
N LEU A 106 -17.79 4.65 14.24
CA LEU A 106 -18.92 3.82 14.63
C LEU A 106 -18.53 2.77 15.69
N SER A 107 -17.34 2.18 15.59
CA SER A 107 -16.84 1.26 16.62
C SER A 107 -16.59 1.98 17.95
N SER A 108 -16.00 3.18 17.94
CA SER A 108 -15.76 3.93 19.18
C SER A 108 -17.05 4.41 19.86
N LEU A 109 -18.09 4.73 19.10
CA LEU A 109 -19.42 5.05 19.64
C LEU A 109 -20.13 3.84 20.27
N THR A 110 -19.85 2.64 19.79
CA THR A 110 -20.46 1.41 20.31
C THR A 110 -19.75 0.92 21.58
N GLU A 111 -18.43 1.07 21.65
CA GLU A 111 -17.62 0.67 22.80
C GLU A 111 -17.62 1.72 23.92
N THR A 112 -17.71 3.01 23.57
CA THR A 112 -17.61 4.15 24.52
C THR A 112 -18.48 5.35 24.11
N PRO A 113 -19.81 5.27 24.26
CA PRO A 113 -20.72 6.29 23.74
C PRO A 113 -20.56 7.67 24.39
N VAL A 114 -20.20 7.77 25.67
CA VAL A 114 -20.13 9.06 26.38
C VAL A 114 -18.87 9.85 26.03
N ALA A 115 -17.69 9.21 26.08
CA ALA A 115 -16.41 9.85 25.75
C ALA A 115 -16.32 10.23 24.26
N ALA A 116 -16.78 9.35 23.37
CA ALA A 116 -16.77 9.61 21.93
C ALA A 116 -17.68 10.79 21.54
N VAL A 117 -18.83 10.99 22.21
CA VAL A 117 -19.72 12.13 21.93
C VAL A 117 -19.12 13.44 22.45
N GLU A 118 -18.47 13.42 23.61
CA GLU A 118 -17.78 14.60 24.16
C GLU A 118 -16.61 15.03 23.27
N ASP A 119 -15.81 14.09 22.77
CA ASP A 119 -14.68 14.35 21.86
C ASP A 119 -15.14 14.82 20.46
N VAL A 120 -16.26 14.30 19.97
CA VAL A 120 -16.89 14.75 18.71
C VAL A 120 -17.40 16.18 18.82
N VAL A 121 -17.94 16.57 19.97
CA VAL A 121 -18.47 17.92 20.23
C VAL A 121 -17.36 18.93 20.52
N THR A 122 -16.25 18.50 21.14
CA THR A 122 -15.10 19.35 21.47
C THR A 122 -14.11 19.55 20.32
N GLY A 123 -14.22 18.77 19.24
CA GLY A 123 -13.54 19.03 17.96
C GLY A 123 -12.46 18.03 17.55
N SER A 124 -12.31 16.90 18.25
CA SER A 124 -11.29 15.87 17.97
C SER A 124 -11.73 14.82 16.94
N LEU A 125 -12.72 15.16 16.11
CA LEU A 125 -13.33 14.27 15.10
C LEU A 125 -12.30 13.72 14.10
N ASP A 126 -11.27 14.50 13.79
CA ASP A 126 -10.17 14.10 12.90
C ASP A 126 -9.38 12.89 13.42
N GLN A 127 -9.22 12.76 14.74
CA GLN A 127 -8.42 11.71 15.35
C GLN A 127 -9.06 10.32 15.20
N PHE A 128 -10.40 10.26 15.22
CA PHE A 128 -11.18 9.03 15.02
C PHE A 128 -11.36 8.66 13.55
N LEU A 129 -11.36 9.66 12.66
CA LEU A 129 -11.53 9.45 11.23
C LEU A 129 -10.23 8.99 10.56
N ILE A 130 -9.08 9.40 11.08
CA ILE A 130 -7.77 9.14 10.49
C ILE A 130 -7.09 7.99 11.24
N VAL A 131 -6.83 6.90 10.51
CA VAL A 131 -6.05 5.76 10.98
C VAL A 131 -4.73 5.70 10.20
N PRO A 132 -3.64 6.26 10.75
CA PRO A 132 -2.31 6.13 10.18
C PRO A 132 -1.89 4.67 10.12
N PHE A 133 -1.10 4.34 9.11
CA PHE A 133 -0.45 3.05 9.00
C PHE A 133 1.00 3.21 8.56
N SER A 134 1.84 2.28 8.99
CA SER A 134 3.18 2.09 8.47
C SER A 134 3.32 0.66 7.96
N ARG A 135 3.97 0.52 6.82
CA ARG A 135 4.33 -0.78 6.24
C ARG A 135 5.83 -0.86 6.15
N PHE A 136 6.35 -2.03 6.48
CA PHE A 136 7.71 -2.40 6.18
C PHE A 136 7.69 -3.72 5.44
N ASN A 137 8.45 -3.84 4.37
CA ASN A 137 8.63 -5.09 3.69
C ASN A 137 10.07 -5.25 3.24
N TRP A 138 10.50 -6.50 3.17
CA TRP A 138 11.76 -6.87 2.58
C TRP A 138 11.57 -8.18 1.85
N GLY A 139 12.43 -8.45 0.89
CA GLY A 139 12.32 -9.67 0.10
C GLY A 139 13.46 -9.85 -0.86
N GLY A 140 13.48 -11.02 -1.45
CA GLY A 140 14.44 -11.41 -2.47
C GLY A 140 13.76 -12.13 -3.60
N SER A 141 14.32 -12.03 -4.81
CA SER A 141 13.89 -12.84 -5.94
C SER A 141 15.08 -13.26 -6.79
N LEU A 142 15.07 -14.50 -7.24
CA LEU A 142 15.91 -15.02 -8.29
C LEU A 142 15.17 -14.91 -9.61
N ALA A 143 15.84 -14.42 -10.65
CA ALA A 143 15.32 -14.35 -12.00
C ALA A 143 16.29 -15.03 -12.96
N LEU A 144 15.77 -15.96 -13.74
CA LEU A 144 16.45 -16.69 -14.79
C LEU A 144 15.84 -16.27 -16.14
N ALA A 145 16.69 -15.89 -17.08
CA ALA A 145 16.30 -15.71 -18.47
C ALA A 145 17.20 -16.59 -19.35
N GLN A 146 16.59 -17.35 -20.27
CA GLN A 146 17.28 -18.21 -21.21
C GLN A 146 16.74 -17.96 -22.62
N ALA A 147 17.60 -17.52 -23.53
CA ALA A 147 17.31 -17.47 -24.96
C ALA A 147 17.56 -18.87 -25.55
N PHE A 148 16.60 -19.40 -26.31
CA PHE A 148 16.79 -20.63 -27.08
C PHE A 148 16.98 -20.34 -28.57
N SER A 149 16.43 -19.23 -29.06
CA SER A 149 16.61 -18.75 -30.43
C SER A 149 16.50 -17.22 -30.49
N PRO A 150 16.91 -16.57 -31.59
CA PRO A 150 16.76 -15.12 -31.75
C PRO A 150 15.30 -14.63 -31.63
N ALA A 151 14.33 -15.51 -31.86
CA ALA A 151 12.91 -15.21 -31.76
C ALA A 151 12.24 -15.71 -30.47
N PHE A 152 12.95 -16.47 -29.64
CA PHE A 152 12.35 -17.15 -28.49
C PHE A 152 13.26 -17.13 -27.26
N SER A 153 12.71 -16.61 -26.15
CA SER A 153 13.33 -16.60 -24.83
C SER A 153 12.34 -17.01 -23.76
N LEU A 154 12.81 -17.78 -22.78
CA LEU A 154 12.08 -18.11 -21.56
C LEU A 154 12.58 -17.23 -20.42
N GLN A 155 11.65 -16.74 -19.61
CA GLN A 155 11.96 -15.99 -18.40
C GLN A 155 11.18 -16.60 -17.24
N ALA A 156 11.86 -16.84 -16.14
CA ALA A 156 11.29 -17.37 -14.91
C ALA A 156 11.81 -16.57 -13.72
N SER A 157 10.96 -16.34 -12.73
CA SER A 157 11.35 -15.67 -11.49
C SER A 157 10.69 -16.32 -10.29
N LEU A 158 11.47 -16.52 -9.23
CA LEU A 158 11.01 -16.99 -7.93
C LEU A 158 11.37 -15.94 -6.89
N GLY A 159 10.42 -15.56 -6.03
CA GLY A 159 10.70 -14.59 -4.99
C GLY A 159 9.91 -14.83 -3.72
N LEU A 160 10.49 -14.37 -2.62
CA LEU A 160 9.90 -14.33 -1.29
C LEU A 160 9.83 -12.88 -0.83
N THR A 161 8.73 -12.49 -0.21
CA THR A 161 8.56 -11.18 0.40
C THR A 161 7.91 -11.34 1.74
N VAL A 162 8.53 -10.75 2.75
CA VAL A 162 8.03 -10.69 4.12
C VAL A 162 7.73 -9.24 4.41
N GLY A 163 6.57 -8.98 5.01
CA GLY A 163 6.19 -7.63 5.39
C GLY A 163 5.41 -7.62 6.68
N SER A 164 5.41 -6.46 7.31
CA SER A 164 4.61 -6.15 8.48
C SER A 164 3.87 -4.84 8.23
N THR A 165 2.65 -4.76 8.74
CA THR A 165 1.83 -3.56 8.70
C THR A 165 1.41 -3.19 10.12
N THR A 166 1.82 -2.02 10.58
CA THR A 166 1.37 -1.44 11.85
C THR A 166 0.26 -0.43 11.57
N LEU A 167 -0.91 -0.63 12.17
CA LEU A 167 -1.99 0.35 12.21
C LEU A 167 -1.92 1.13 13.52
N LYS A 168 -2.26 2.42 13.48
CA LYS A 168 -2.26 3.29 14.66
C LYS A 168 -3.63 3.92 14.94
N PRO A 169 -4.69 3.13 15.22
CA PRO A 169 -5.99 3.68 15.58
C PRO A 169 -5.91 4.50 16.88
N PHE A 170 -6.80 5.47 17.00
CA PHE A 170 -6.96 6.27 18.22
C PHE A 170 -7.78 5.49 19.26
N ASP A 171 -7.30 5.48 20.50
CA ASP A 171 -7.98 4.88 21.65
C ASP A 171 -8.48 6.00 22.58
N PRO A 172 -9.81 6.21 22.71
CA PRO A 172 -10.37 7.29 23.50
C PRO A 172 -10.14 7.12 25.01
N PHE A 173 -9.86 5.92 25.50
CA PHE A 173 -9.62 5.71 26.93
C PHE A 173 -8.23 6.16 27.37
N LEU A 174 -7.26 6.03 26.47
CA LEU A 174 -5.85 6.34 26.74
C LEU A 174 -5.45 7.70 26.18
N ASP A 175 -6.38 8.43 25.55
CA ASP A 175 -6.15 9.67 24.80
C ASP A 175 -4.90 9.59 23.90
N SER A 176 -4.69 8.42 23.29
CA SER A 176 -3.47 8.12 22.54
C SER A 176 -3.69 7.07 21.47
N ARG A 177 -2.77 7.02 20.50
CA ARG A 177 -2.80 6.03 19.42
C ARG A 177 -2.08 4.77 19.84
N ARG A 178 -2.69 3.62 19.56
CA ARG A 178 -2.14 2.31 19.88
C ARG A 178 -1.56 1.66 18.62
N ASP A 179 -0.35 1.12 18.72
CA ASP A 179 0.25 0.34 17.64
C ASP A 179 -0.37 -1.06 17.61
N LEU A 180 -0.95 -1.42 16.46
CA LEU A 180 -1.49 -2.75 16.17
C LEU A 180 -0.70 -3.36 15.01
N ASP A 181 0.10 -4.38 15.30
CA ASP A 181 0.94 -5.07 14.33
C ASP A 181 0.23 -6.26 13.70
N PHE A 182 0.31 -6.36 12.36
CA PHE A 182 -0.22 -7.45 11.54
C PHE A 182 0.83 -7.95 10.54
#